data_AF-A0A6J6TVK5-F1
#
_entry.id   AF-A0A6J6TVK5-F1
#
_cell.length_a   1.000
_cell.length_b   1.000
_cell.length_c   1.000
_cell.angle_alpha   90.00
_cell.angle_beta   90.00
_cell.angle_gamma   90.00
#
_symmetry.space_group_name_H-M   'P 1'
#
loop_
_entity.id
_entity.type
_entity.pdbx_description
1 polymer ?
#
loop_
_entity_poly.entity_id
_entity_poly.type
_entity_poly.pdbx_seq_one_letter_code
_entity_poly.pdbx_strand_id
1 'polypeptide(L)'
;MALIEAVHAREILDSRGNPTVEVEVVLEDGSSARAAVPSGASTGAFEAAELRDGGKRYLGKGVEKAVEFVNDEIAPAVSGYDAQDQRLIDQEMIELDGTKNKSRLGANAILGVSLSVARAAAESSDLSFFRYIGGPTAHTLPVPMMNILNGGAHADTNVDIQEFMVAPIGAESFKESLRWGAEIYHSLKSVLKQRGLATSIGDEGGFAPNLDSNRAALDLILEAVNAAGFKPGKDIALAMDVAATEFHKDGKYSFEGNKRSADEMIAYYADLVASYPIVSIEDPLDEDDWEGWAKMTAQLGSKIQIVGDDLFVTNPERLAKGIGLGTANALLVKVNQIGTLTETIDAVSLAHRSGYRSMMSHRSGETEDTTIADLAVALECGQIKTGAPARSERVAKYNQLLRIEEELSDSALYAGRAAFPRFNG
;
A
#
# COMPACT_ATOMS: atom_id res chain seq x y z
N MET A 1 18.59 5.68 28.89
CA MET A 1 17.92 6.72 28.08
C MET A 1 17.60 6.09 26.75
N ALA A 2 16.66 6.62 25.96
CA ALA A 2 16.32 6.07 24.65
C ALA A 2 17.38 6.42 23.58
N LEU A 3 18.67 6.50 23.96
CA LEU A 3 19.75 6.85 23.05
C LEU A 3 20.12 5.63 22.19
N ILE A 4 20.34 5.85 20.90
CA ILE A 4 20.76 4.80 19.96
C ILE A 4 22.18 4.34 20.30
N GLU A 5 22.29 3.11 20.80
CA GLU A 5 23.58 2.48 21.12
C GLU A 5 24.17 1.76 19.91
N ALA A 6 23.34 1.02 19.16
CA ALA A 6 23.79 0.27 18.00
C ALA A 6 22.72 0.24 16.89
N VAL A 7 23.19 0.29 15.65
CA VAL A 7 22.39 0.06 14.44
C VAL A 7 23.13 -0.97 13.59
N HIS A 8 22.41 -1.99 13.13
CA HIS A 8 22.99 -3.03 12.30
C HIS A 8 22.02 -3.48 11.21
N ALA A 9 22.53 -3.64 9.99
CA ALA A 9 21.77 -4.14 8.85
C ALA A 9 22.27 -5.49 8.35
N ARG A 10 21.35 -6.23 7.71
CA ARG A 10 21.62 -7.49 7.01
C ARG A 10 20.75 -7.65 5.76
N GLU A 11 21.22 -8.50 4.85
CA GLU A 11 20.46 -8.91 3.66
C GLU A 11 19.54 -10.10 4.04
N ILE A 12 18.24 -9.97 3.77
CA ILE A 12 17.23 -11.04 3.88
C ILE A 12 16.50 -11.20 2.54
N LEU A 13 15.47 -12.04 2.46
CA LEU A 13 14.65 -12.21 1.25
C LEU A 13 13.23 -11.68 1.43
N ASP A 14 12.70 -11.03 0.40
CA ASP A 14 11.27 -10.68 0.27
C ASP A 14 10.42 -11.89 -0.12
N SER A 15 9.10 -11.70 -0.17
CA SER A 15 8.10 -12.72 -0.51
C SER A 15 8.20 -13.26 -1.94
N ARG A 16 9.01 -12.64 -2.80
CA ARG A 16 9.30 -13.08 -4.18
C ARG A 16 10.68 -13.74 -4.29
N GLY A 17 11.40 -13.87 -3.17
CA GLY A 17 12.73 -14.44 -3.11
C GLY A 17 13.83 -13.51 -3.63
N ASN A 18 13.57 -12.19 -3.72
CA ASN A 18 14.60 -11.21 -4.02
C ASN A 18 15.22 -10.69 -2.71
N PRO A 19 16.52 -10.33 -2.71
CA PRO A 19 17.14 -9.71 -1.55
C PRO A 19 16.46 -8.42 -1.12
N THR A 20 16.41 -8.13 0.18
CA THR A 20 16.02 -6.83 0.75
C THR A 20 16.76 -6.55 2.06
N VAL A 21 16.65 -5.30 2.53
CA VAL A 21 17.35 -4.80 3.73
C VAL A 21 16.48 -5.05 4.96
N GLU A 22 17.11 -5.60 6.00
CA GLU A 22 16.57 -5.65 7.36
C GLU A 22 17.53 -4.88 8.28
N VAL A 23 17.00 -4.01 9.13
CA VAL A 23 17.78 -3.23 10.10
C VAL A 23 17.30 -3.55 11.51
N GLU A 24 18.23 -3.57 12.46
CA GLU A 24 17.99 -3.73 13.88
C GLU A 24 18.67 -2.58 14.64
N VAL A 25 17.94 -2.00 15.59
CA VAL A 25 18.40 -0.90 16.44
C VAL A 25 18.33 -1.35 17.89
N VAL A 26 19.36 -1.02 18.67
CA VAL A 26 19.41 -1.24 20.12
C VAL A 26 19.65 0.11 20.79
N LEU A 27 18.88 0.37 21.86
CA LEU A 27 19.00 1.58 22.67
C LEU A 27 19.76 1.28 23.98
N GLU A 28 20.34 2.32 24.61
CA GLU A 28 21.10 2.18 25.86
C GLU A 28 20.29 1.60 27.03
N ASP A 29 18.96 1.70 27.00
CA ASP A 29 18.07 1.10 28.00
C ASP A 29 17.78 -0.39 27.77
N GLY A 30 18.33 -0.95 26.68
CA GLY A 30 18.18 -2.35 26.28
C GLY A 30 17.00 -2.62 25.34
N SER A 31 16.16 -1.62 25.03
CA SER A 31 15.09 -1.76 24.04
C SER A 31 15.69 -2.03 22.66
N SER A 32 15.06 -2.89 21.87
CA SER A 32 15.59 -3.30 20.58
C SER A 32 14.50 -3.65 19.60
N ALA A 33 14.54 -3.04 18.42
CA ALA A 33 13.54 -3.32 17.40
C ALA A 33 14.15 -3.51 16.03
N ARG A 34 13.31 -4.06 15.15
CA ARG A 34 13.69 -4.44 13.80
C ARG A 34 12.69 -3.96 12.78
N ALA A 35 13.15 -3.59 11.59
CA ALA A 35 12.30 -3.35 10.44
C ALA A 35 12.89 -3.98 9.19
N ALA A 36 12.02 -4.57 8.36
CA ALA A 36 12.38 -5.11 7.07
C ALA A 36 11.70 -4.30 5.95
N VAL A 37 12.46 -3.98 4.90
CA VAL A 37 12.02 -3.06 3.86
C VAL A 37 11.32 -3.79 2.71
N PRO A 38 10.09 -3.40 2.32
CA PRO A 38 9.42 -3.99 1.16
C PRO A 38 9.97 -3.43 -0.16
N SER A 39 9.69 -4.10 -1.27
CA SER A 39 10.16 -3.72 -2.61
C SER A 39 9.08 -3.90 -3.68
N GLY A 40 8.99 -2.97 -4.64
CA GLY A 40 8.02 -3.03 -5.75
C GLY A 40 8.43 -3.97 -6.88
N ALA A 41 7.48 -4.34 -7.75
CA ALA A 41 7.77 -5.01 -9.04
C ALA A 41 8.24 -4.00 -10.09
N SER A 42 7.53 -2.87 -10.14
CA SER A 42 7.88 -1.68 -10.89
C SER A 42 8.18 -0.56 -9.89
N THR A 43 9.07 0.36 -10.27
CA THR A 43 9.40 1.58 -9.52
C THR A 43 9.10 2.76 -10.42
N GLY A 44 8.15 3.62 -10.04
CA GLY A 44 7.83 4.84 -10.78
C GLY A 44 9.03 5.76 -10.93
N ALA A 45 9.06 6.58 -11.98
CA ALA A 45 10.21 7.44 -12.31
C ALA A 45 10.50 8.50 -11.22
N PHE A 46 9.52 8.77 -10.36
CA PHE A 46 9.57 9.78 -9.31
C PHE A 46 9.70 9.19 -7.88
N GLU A 47 9.82 7.87 -7.75
CA GLU A 47 10.04 7.21 -6.46
C GLU A 47 11.44 7.50 -5.89
N ALA A 48 11.58 7.40 -4.57
CA ALA A 48 12.87 7.27 -3.92
C ALA A 48 13.59 6.00 -4.44
N ALA A 49 14.90 6.12 -4.67
CA ALA A 49 15.67 5.10 -5.36
C ALA A 49 16.07 3.96 -4.41
N GLU A 50 15.57 2.77 -4.69
CA GLU A 50 16.08 1.54 -4.08
C GLU A 50 17.50 1.25 -4.61
N LEU A 51 18.45 1.02 -3.70
CA LEU A 51 19.82 0.67 -4.08
C LEU A 51 19.97 -0.84 -4.25
N ARG A 52 20.40 -1.26 -5.44
CA ARG A 52 20.72 -2.64 -5.82
C ARG A 52 22.19 -2.77 -6.22
N ASP A 53 22.79 -3.91 -5.94
CA ASP A 53 24.23 -4.14 -6.15
C ASP A 53 24.62 -4.19 -7.64
N GLY A 54 23.72 -4.71 -8.49
CA GLY A 54 24.05 -5.17 -9.83
C GLY A 54 24.89 -6.46 -9.81
N GLY A 55 25.49 -6.81 -10.95
CA GLY A 55 26.39 -7.96 -11.04
C GLY A 55 25.67 -9.33 -11.06
N LYS A 56 26.32 -10.36 -10.51
CA LYS A 56 25.90 -11.77 -10.66
C LYS A 56 25.02 -12.31 -9.54
N ARG A 57 25.22 -11.87 -8.28
CA ARG A 57 24.45 -12.36 -7.13
C ARG A 57 22.99 -11.99 -7.29
N TYR A 58 22.10 -12.95 -7.04
CA TYR A 58 20.64 -12.75 -7.15
C TYR A 58 20.21 -12.05 -8.44
N LEU A 59 20.85 -12.39 -9.57
CA LEU A 59 20.56 -11.78 -10.87
C LEU A 59 20.70 -10.24 -10.89
N GLY A 60 21.62 -9.72 -10.09
CA GLY A 60 21.89 -8.28 -9.95
C GLY A 60 21.04 -7.57 -8.90
N LYS A 61 20.18 -8.29 -8.18
CA LYS A 61 19.26 -7.73 -7.18
C LYS A 61 19.77 -7.77 -5.74
N GLY A 62 21.06 -8.08 -5.53
CA GLY A 62 21.67 -8.00 -4.19
C GLY A 62 21.51 -6.62 -3.56
N VAL A 63 21.58 -6.55 -2.23
CA VAL A 63 21.52 -5.30 -1.46
C VAL A 63 22.68 -5.14 -0.47
N GLU A 64 23.80 -5.82 -0.71
CA GLU A 64 24.99 -5.75 0.16
C GLU A 64 25.53 -4.33 0.27
N LYS A 65 25.48 -3.52 -0.80
CA LYS A 65 25.89 -2.11 -0.74
C LYS A 65 24.99 -1.28 0.18
N ALA A 66 23.68 -1.49 0.14
CA ALA A 66 22.75 -0.79 1.01
C ALA A 66 22.99 -1.19 2.49
N VAL A 67 23.27 -2.47 2.74
CA VAL A 67 23.64 -3.00 4.06
C VAL A 67 24.96 -2.40 4.55
N GLU A 68 25.97 -2.31 3.70
CA GLU A 68 27.26 -1.64 3.99
C GLU A 68 27.02 -0.16 4.34
N PHE A 69 26.22 0.58 3.57
CA PHE A 69 25.89 1.96 3.88
C PHE A 69 25.18 2.14 5.23
N VAL A 70 24.29 1.23 5.61
CA VAL A 70 23.69 1.27 6.96
C VAL A 70 24.77 1.07 8.02
N ASN A 71 25.59 0.02 7.89
CA ASN A 71 26.55 -0.36 8.92
C ASN A 71 27.73 0.62 9.06
N ASP A 72 28.22 1.16 7.94
CA ASP A 72 29.48 1.91 7.89
C ASP A 72 29.30 3.43 7.81
N GLU A 73 28.14 3.92 7.33
CA GLU A 73 27.86 5.36 7.21
C GLU A 73 26.70 5.83 8.09
N ILE A 74 25.51 5.21 7.99
CA ILE A 74 24.32 5.67 8.71
C ILE A 74 24.46 5.39 10.22
N ALA A 75 24.89 4.17 10.59
CA ALA A 75 25.00 3.78 11.99
C ALA A 75 25.92 4.72 12.81
N PRO A 76 27.13 5.09 12.35
CA PRO A 76 27.93 6.11 13.04
C PRO A 76 27.29 7.50 13.09
N ALA A 77 26.51 7.88 12.07
CA ALA A 77 25.89 9.21 11.98
C ALA A 77 24.73 9.39 12.96
N VAL A 78 23.96 8.33 13.24
CA VAL A 78 22.78 8.38 14.12
C VAL A 78 23.04 7.85 15.53
N SER A 79 24.20 7.25 15.79
CA SER A 79 24.58 6.77 17.13
C SER A 79 24.60 7.92 18.14
N GLY A 80 24.04 7.68 19.33
CA GLY A 80 23.93 8.66 20.40
C GLY A 80 22.78 9.67 20.26
N TYR A 81 22.01 9.63 19.16
CA TYR A 81 20.75 10.39 19.06
C TYR A 81 19.69 9.76 19.97
N ASP A 82 18.79 10.58 20.50
CA ASP A 82 17.59 10.08 21.17
C ASP A 82 16.61 9.53 20.12
N ALA A 83 16.26 8.25 20.23
CA ALA A 83 15.35 7.56 19.30
C ALA A 83 13.95 8.19 19.28
N GLN A 84 13.58 8.97 20.29
CA GLN A 84 12.33 9.73 20.33
C GLN A 84 12.33 10.95 19.39
N ASP A 85 13.51 11.43 18.97
CA ASP A 85 13.67 12.55 18.03
C ASP A 85 13.60 12.09 16.56
N GLN A 86 12.55 11.34 16.20
CA GLN A 86 12.40 10.70 14.88
C GLN A 86 12.64 11.66 13.70
N ARG A 87 12.13 12.89 13.77
CA ARG A 87 12.32 13.90 12.72
C ARG A 87 13.77 14.34 12.57
N LEU A 88 14.50 14.44 13.68
CA LEU A 88 15.91 14.80 13.65
C LEU A 88 16.72 13.69 13.00
N ILE A 89 16.45 12.44 13.36
CA ILE A 89 17.14 11.26 12.81
C ILE A 89 16.85 11.08 11.32
N ASP A 90 15.58 11.16 10.92
CA ASP A 90 15.20 11.08 9.50
C ASP A 90 15.85 12.23 8.69
N GLN A 91 15.89 13.45 9.25
CA GLN A 91 16.53 14.60 8.61
C GLN A 91 18.04 14.40 8.46
N GLU A 92 18.72 13.91 9.49
CA GLU A 92 20.16 13.60 9.44
C GLU A 92 20.47 12.59 8.32
N MET A 93 19.65 11.53 8.18
CA MET A 93 19.83 10.56 7.11
C MET A 93 19.57 11.12 5.71
N ILE A 94 18.58 12.01 5.57
CA ILE A 94 18.29 12.70 4.31
C ILE A 94 19.47 13.62 3.92
N GLU A 95 20.02 14.36 4.88
CA GLU A 95 21.17 15.24 4.67
C GLU A 95 22.44 14.45 4.38
N LEU A 96 22.66 13.33 5.09
CA LEU A 96 23.76 12.42 4.86
C LEU A 96 23.73 11.84 3.45
N ASP A 97 22.56 11.42 2.95
CA ASP A 97 22.41 11.00 1.56
C ASP A 97 22.72 12.14 0.58
N GLY A 98 22.13 13.32 0.81
CA GLY A 98 22.39 14.54 0.06
C GLY A 98 21.78 14.59 -1.35
N THR A 99 21.00 13.58 -1.76
CA THR A 99 20.31 13.56 -3.05
C THR A 99 18.79 13.67 -2.88
N LYS A 100 18.11 14.20 -3.89
CA LYS A 100 16.65 14.42 -3.82
C LYS A 100 15.83 13.14 -3.68
N ASN A 101 16.33 12.03 -4.21
CA ASN A 101 15.62 10.76 -4.29
C ASN A 101 16.33 9.65 -3.50
N LYS A 102 17.20 9.99 -2.54
CA LYS A 102 17.89 9.01 -1.68
C LYS A 102 18.76 8.01 -2.45
N SER A 103 19.31 8.43 -3.60
CA SER A 103 20.01 7.54 -4.54
C SER A 103 21.47 7.25 -4.17
N ARG A 104 22.05 7.94 -3.19
CA ARG A 104 23.44 7.70 -2.76
C ARG A 104 23.50 6.51 -1.81
N LEU A 105 22.74 6.58 -0.71
CA LEU A 105 22.66 5.56 0.33
C LEU A 105 21.61 4.48 0.00
N GLY A 106 20.59 4.85 -0.77
CA GLY A 106 19.44 4.00 -1.06
C GLY A 106 18.28 4.27 -0.11
N ALA A 107 17.09 4.47 -0.66
CA ALA A 107 15.86 4.62 0.11
C ALA A 107 15.57 3.40 1.00
N ASN A 108 16.02 2.21 0.57
CA ASN A 108 15.93 0.97 1.34
C ASN A 108 16.86 0.94 2.56
N ALA A 109 18.05 1.53 2.50
CA ALA A 109 18.90 1.68 3.67
C ALA A 109 18.27 2.65 4.70
N ILE A 110 17.88 3.82 4.22
CA ILE A 110 17.33 4.91 5.04
C ILE A 110 16.02 4.49 5.71
N LEU A 111 15.09 3.90 4.95
CA LEU A 111 13.79 3.49 5.50
C LEU A 111 13.96 2.39 6.57
N GLY A 112 14.88 1.45 6.37
CA GLY A 112 15.14 0.38 7.33
C GLY A 112 15.56 0.93 8.69
N VAL A 113 16.47 1.91 8.71
CA VAL A 113 16.87 2.61 9.93
C VAL A 113 15.72 3.43 10.50
N SER A 114 15.04 4.23 9.67
CA SER A 114 13.92 5.08 10.07
C SER A 114 12.83 4.31 10.84
N LEU A 115 12.40 3.17 10.30
CA LEU A 115 11.37 2.33 10.93
C LEU A 115 11.90 1.59 12.17
N SER A 116 13.13 1.10 12.15
CA SER A 116 13.71 0.38 13.29
C SER A 116 13.89 1.29 14.51
N VAL A 117 14.33 2.54 14.29
CA VAL A 117 14.41 3.57 15.33
C VAL A 117 13.04 3.83 15.94
N ALA A 118 12.02 4.07 15.10
CA ALA A 118 10.67 4.37 15.57
C ALA A 118 10.08 3.23 16.42
N ARG A 119 10.34 1.97 16.02
CA ARG A 119 9.88 0.79 16.76
C ARG A 119 10.63 0.62 18.08
N ALA A 120 11.93 0.88 18.11
CA ALA A 120 12.73 0.79 19.33
C ALA A 120 12.31 1.89 20.33
N ALA A 121 11.98 3.08 19.84
CA ALA A 121 11.46 4.16 20.65
C ALA A 121 10.06 3.86 21.22
N ALA A 122 9.20 3.17 20.47
CA ALA A 122 7.91 2.68 20.97
C ALA A 122 8.09 1.66 22.11
N GLU A 123 9.03 0.71 21.95
CA GLU A 123 9.36 -0.27 23.00
C GLU A 123 9.93 0.40 24.25
N SER A 124 10.88 1.34 24.10
CA SER A 124 11.44 2.11 25.22
C SER A 124 10.37 2.94 25.96
N SER A 125 9.33 3.37 25.23
CA SER A 125 8.20 4.11 25.80
C SER A 125 7.11 3.20 26.40
N ASP A 126 7.27 1.87 26.32
CA ASP A 126 6.28 0.87 26.73
C ASP A 126 4.90 1.10 26.07
N LEU A 127 4.93 1.47 24.78
CA LEU A 127 3.76 1.73 23.95
C LEU A 127 3.74 0.78 22.75
N SER A 128 2.54 0.33 22.39
CA SER A 128 2.32 -0.29 21.09
C SER A 128 2.68 0.69 19.96
N PHE A 129 3.17 0.17 18.85
CA PHE A 129 3.76 1.01 17.80
C PHE A 129 2.74 2.01 17.22
N PHE A 130 1.49 1.60 16.99
CA PHE A 130 0.45 2.52 16.54
C PHE A 130 0.12 3.63 17.55
N ARG A 131 0.20 3.37 18.87
CA ARG A 131 0.00 4.37 19.92
C ARG A 131 1.17 5.34 20.01
N TYR A 132 2.40 4.84 19.86
CA TYR A 132 3.59 5.67 19.85
C TYR A 132 3.55 6.69 18.69
N ILE A 133 3.17 6.25 17.49
CA ILE A 133 3.11 7.13 16.31
C ILE A 133 1.86 8.02 16.30
N GLY A 134 0.68 7.45 16.52
CA GLY A 134 -0.60 8.15 16.36
C GLY A 134 -1.12 8.84 17.64
N GLY A 135 -0.45 8.59 18.77
CA GLY A 135 -0.87 9.09 20.07
C GLY A 135 -2.08 8.36 20.67
N PRO A 136 -2.61 8.85 21.80
CA PRO A 136 -3.66 8.19 22.58
C PRO A 136 -5.04 8.20 21.91
N THR A 137 -5.20 8.89 20.78
CA THR A 137 -6.46 8.94 20.03
C THR A 137 -6.48 8.03 18.81
N ALA A 138 -5.37 7.36 18.46
CA ALA A 138 -5.36 6.41 17.36
C ALA A 138 -6.26 5.20 17.69
N HIS A 139 -7.34 5.02 16.94
CA HIS A 139 -8.36 4.00 17.22
C HIS A 139 -9.15 3.51 16.00
N THR A 140 -9.00 4.13 14.83
CA THR A 140 -9.74 3.69 13.64
C THR A 140 -9.06 2.53 12.93
N LEU A 141 -9.76 1.40 12.85
CA LEU A 141 -9.37 0.24 12.06
C LEU A 141 -9.77 0.44 10.58
N PRO A 142 -8.86 0.11 9.65
CA PRO A 142 -9.08 0.37 8.23
C PRO A 142 -10.02 -0.63 7.56
N VAL A 143 -10.74 -0.19 6.53
CA VAL A 143 -11.37 -1.11 5.57
C VAL A 143 -10.27 -1.77 4.73
N PRO A 144 -10.17 -3.12 4.71
CA PRO A 144 -9.20 -3.79 3.87
C PRO A 144 -9.68 -3.85 2.41
N MET A 145 -8.88 -3.30 1.49
CA MET A 145 -9.03 -3.53 0.05
C MET A 145 -8.33 -4.85 -0.29
N MET A 146 -9.09 -5.93 -0.29
CA MET A 146 -8.53 -7.28 -0.47
C MET A 146 -8.44 -7.62 -1.95
N ASN A 147 -7.24 -7.63 -2.49
CA ASN A 147 -6.98 -8.11 -3.84
C ASN A 147 -7.28 -9.62 -3.91
N ILE A 148 -8.31 -10.01 -4.67
CA ILE A 148 -8.71 -11.42 -4.79
C ILE A 148 -8.58 -11.96 -6.22
N LEU A 149 -8.32 -11.08 -7.20
CA LEU A 149 -8.12 -11.44 -8.59
C LEU A 149 -7.13 -10.48 -9.25
N ASN A 150 -6.10 -11.04 -9.88
CA ASN A 150 -5.00 -10.33 -10.51
C ASN A 150 -5.11 -10.37 -12.04
N GLY A 151 -4.70 -9.28 -12.67
CA GLY A 151 -4.38 -9.15 -14.10
C GLY A 151 -3.10 -8.32 -14.27
N GLY A 152 -2.96 -7.67 -15.43
CA GLY A 152 -1.86 -6.74 -15.71
C GLY A 152 -0.48 -7.33 -15.43
N ALA A 153 0.43 -6.52 -14.87
CA ALA A 153 1.79 -6.94 -14.55
C ALA A 153 1.90 -7.98 -13.41
N HIS A 154 0.83 -8.18 -12.63
CA HIS A 154 0.80 -9.11 -11.50
C HIS A 154 0.41 -10.55 -11.89
N ALA A 155 0.09 -10.78 -13.18
CA ALA A 155 -0.31 -12.09 -13.67
C ALA A 155 -0.05 -12.26 -15.18
N ASP A 156 0.47 -13.42 -15.58
CA ASP A 156 0.57 -13.82 -17.00
C ASP A 156 -0.81 -14.21 -17.57
N THR A 157 -1.74 -13.24 -17.64
CA THR A 157 -3.14 -13.44 -18.08
C THR A 157 -3.55 -12.41 -19.14
N ASN A 158 -4.74 -12.58 -19.69
CA ASN A 158 -5.33 -11.66 -20.68
C ASN A 158 -6.22 -10.56 -20.06
N VAL A 159 -6.14 -10.35 -18.75
CA VAL A 159 -6.89 -9.31 -18.03
C VAL A 159 -6.03 -8.07 -17.93
N ASP A 160 -6.49 -6.93 -18.46
CA ASP A 160 -5.68 -5.70 -18.52
C ASP A 160 -5.56 -4.99 -17.17
N ILE A 161 -6.65 -4.94 -16.38
CA ILE A 161 -6.66 -4.32 -15.05
C ILE A 161 -5.82 -5.16 -14.09
N GLN A 162 -4.93 -4.51 -13.34
CA GLN A 162 -3.94 -5.17 -12.49
C GLN A 162 -4.55 -5.88 -11.28
N GLU A 163 -5.49 -5.24 -10.58
CA GLU A 163 -6.11 -5.82 -9.39
C GLU A 163 -7.61 -5.56 -9.30
N PHE A 164 -8.33 -6.60 -8.88
CA PHE A 164 -9.74 -6.52 -8.52
C PHE A 164 -9.92 -6.91 -7.06
N MET A 165 -10.49 -5.97 -6.30
CA MET A 165 -10.54 -6.03 -4.86
C MET A 165 -11.98 -6.06 -4.35
N VAL A 166 -12.16 -6.74 -3.22
CA VAL A 166 -13.38 -6.63 -2.39
C VAL A 166 -13.10 -5.75 -1.19
N ALA A 167 -14.09 -4.91 -0.85
CA ALA A 167 -14.06 -4.01 0.29
C ALA A 167 -15.25 -4.31 1.21
N PRO A 168 -15.04 -4.97 2.37
CA PRO A 168 -16.10 -5.38 3.30
C PRO A 168 -16.67 -4.21 4.14
N ILE A 169 -17.21 -3.20 3.47
CA ILE A 169 -17.68 -1.93 4.03
C ILE A 169 -18.83 -2.02 5.03
N GLY A 170 -19.59 -3.12 5.02
CA GLY A 170 -20.77 -3.30 5.86
C GLY A 170 -20.52 -4.06 7.15
N ALA A 171 -19.28 -4.50 7.42
CA ALA A 171 -18.94 -5.20 8.65
C ALA A 171 -19.01 -4.27 9.86
N GLU A 172 -19.29 -4.84 11.04
CA GLU A 172 -19.36 -4.09 12.31
C GLU A 172 -17.98 -3.88 12.95
N SER A 173 -17.00 -4.70 12.58
CA SER A 173 -15.64 -4.68 13.12
C SER A 173 -14.63 -5.12 12.07
N PHE A 174 -13.34 -4.85 12.31
CA PHE A 174 -12.27 -5.31 11.42
C PHE A 174 -12.20 -6.84 11.38
N LYS A 175 -12.29 -7.52 12.52
CA LYS A 175 -12.37 -8.99 12.61
C LYS A 175 -13.47 -9.58 11.74
N GLU A 176 -14.67 -9.03 11.78
CA GLU A 176 -15.76 -9.49 10.90
C GLU A 176 -15.48 -9.18 9.44
N SER A 177 -14.92 -7.99 9.14
CA SER A 177 -14.53 -7.62 7.78
C SER A 177 -13.51 -8.59 7.18
N LEU A 178 -12.54 -9.05 7.99
CA LEU A 178 -11.53 -10.01 7.58
C LEU A 178 -12.15 -11.39 7.30
N ARG A 179 -13.06 -11.85 8.18
CA ARG A 179 -13.81 -13.09 7.99
C ARG A 179 -14.59 -13.05 6.67
N TRP A 180 -15.30 -11.96 6.39
CA TRP A 180 -16.11 -11.82 5.17
C TRP A 180 -15.24 -11.92 3.93
N GLY A 181 -14.13 -11.18 3.89
CA GLY A 181 -13.18 -11.23 2.78
C GLY A 181 -12.58 -12.62 2.56
N ALA A 182 -12.24 -13.34 3.64
CA ALA A 182 -11.73 -14.71 3.57
C ALA A 182 -12.77 -15.71 3.04
N GLU A 183 -14.03 -15.62 3.50
CA GLU A 183 -15.14 -16.46 3.00
C GLU A 183 -15.40 -16.20 1.51
N ILE A 184 -15.37 -14.94 1.08
CA ILE A 184 -15.52 -14.56 -0.34
C ILE A 184 -14.35 -15.08 -1.17
N TYR A 185 -13.12 -14.98 -0.68
CA TYR A 185 -11.94 -15.51 -1.37
C TYR A 185 -12.04 -17.03 -1.56
N HIS A 186 -12.46 -17.79 -0.55
CA HIS A 186 -12.69 -19.23 -0.67
C HIS A 186 -13.89 -19.60 -1.56
N SER A 187 -14.94 -18.77 -1.54
CA SER A 187 -16.07 -18.87 -2.46
C SER A 187 -15.62 -18.68 -3.90
N LEU A 188 -14.83 -17.63 -4.18
CA LEU A 188 -14.26 -17.36 -5.51
C LEU A 188 -13.39 -18.52 -6.00
N LYS A 189 -12.55 -19.08 -5.14
CA LYS A 189 -11.76 -20.30 -5.46
C LYS A 189 -12.64 -21.45 -5.93
N SER A 190 -13.83 -21.60 -5.34
CA SER A 190 -14.77 -22.67 -5.67
C SER A 190 -15.47 -22.40 -7.00
N VAL A 191 -15.91 -21.15 -7.24
CA VAL A 191 -16.50 -20.71 -8.51
C VAL A 191 -15.51 -20.90 -9.66
N LEU A 192 -14.24 -20.50 -9.49
CA LEU A 192 -13.18 -20.70 -10.47
C LEU A 192 -13.01 -22.17 -10.84
N LYS A 193 -12.93 -23.06 -9.83
CA LYS A 193 -12.82 -24.51 -10.08
C LYS A 193 -14.02 -25.08 -10.83
N GLN A 194 -15.23 -24.67 -10.50
CA GLN A 194 -16.44 -25.13 -11.18
C GLN A 194 -16.45 -24.72 -12.66
N ARG A 195 -15.88 -23.56 -12.98
CA ARG A 195 -15.71 -23.06 -14.35
C ARG A 195 -14.45 -23.60 -15.06
N GLY A 196 -13.66 -24.46 -14.40
CA GLY A 196 -12.42 -25.00 -14.97
C GLY A 196 -11.29 -23.98 -15.12
N LEU A 197 -11.36 -22.86 -14.39
CA LEU A 197 -10.37 -21.79 -14.42
C LEU A 197 -9.22 -22.05 -13.44
N ALA A 198 -8.07 -21.41 -13.69
CA ALA A 198 -6.91 -21.51 -12.82
C ALA A 198 -7.19 -20.94 -11.43
N THR A 199 -6.65 -21.60 -10.40
CA THR A 199 -6.66 -21.11 -9.01
C THR A 199 -5.25 -20.93 -8.45
N SER A 200 -4.25 -20.79 -9.33
CA SER A 200 -2.94 -20.29 -8.95
C SER A 200 -3.07 -18.84 -8.48
N ILE A 201 -2.20 -18.44 -7.59
CA ILE A 201 -2.19 -17.10 -7.00
C ILE A 201 -0.97 -16.32 -7.48
N GLY A 202 -1.12 -15.01 -7.66
CA GLY A 202 -0.03 -14.09 -7.98
C GLY A 202 0.72 -13.61 -6.75
N ASP A 203 1.51 -12.55 -6.92
CA ASP A 203 2.39 -12.00 -5.87
C ASP A 203 1.62 -11.54 -4.63
N GLU A 204 0.41 -11.01 -4.79
CA GLU A 204 -0.46 -10.50 -3.72
C GLU A 204 -1.40 -11.56 -3.15
N GLY A 205 -1.36 -12.79 -3.67
CA GLY A 205 -2.20 -13.91 -3.23
C GLY A 205 -3.59 -14.00 -3.89
N GLY A 206 -3.94 -13.04 -4.75
CA GLY A 206 -5.15 -13.06 -5.58
C GLY A 206 -5.07 -14.10 -6.70
N PHE A 207 -6.20 -14.60 -7.18
CA PHE A 207 -6.22 -15.58 -8.27
C PHE A 207 -5.91 -14.95 -9.63
N ALA A 208 -5.25 -15.69 -10.51
CA ALA A 208 -4.88 -15.21 -11.85
C ALA A 208 -5.53 -16.07 -12.97
N PRO A 209 -6.87 -16.02 -13.16
CA PRO A 209 -7.53 -16.73 -14.26
C PRO A 209 -7.45 -15.95 -15.58
N ASN A 210 -7.47 -16.66 -16.71
CA ASN A 210 -7.80 -16.03 -17.99
C ASN A 210 -9.31 -15.82 -18.08
N LEU A 211 -9.72 -14.63 -18.52
CA LEU A 211 -11.13 -14.21 -18.59
C LEU A 211 -11.44 -13.49 -19.90
N ASP A 212 -12.69 -13.53 -20.35
CA ASP A 212 -13.06 -12.94 -21.63
C ASP A 212 -12.96 -11.40 -21.66
N SER A 213 -13.08 -10.74 -20.49
CA SER A 213 -13.01 -9.28 -20.37
C SER A 213 -12.77 -8.85 -18.91
N ASN A 214 -12.47 -7.56 -18.71
CA ASN A 214 -12.36 -7.00 -17.36
C ASN A 214 -13.72 -7.02 -16.62
N ARG A 215 -14.84 -6.90 -17.33
CA ARG A 215 -16.19 -7.04 -16.74
C ARG A 215 -16.46 -8.45 -16.23
N ALA A 216 -15.98 -9.46 -16.96
CA ALA A 216 -16.13 -10.84 -16.52
C ALA A 216 -15.46 -11.09 -15.17
N ALA A 217 -14.37 -10.38 -14.84
CA ALA A 217 -13.75 -10.43 -13.52
C ALA A 217 -14.68 -9.88 -12.43
N LEU A 218 -15.30 -8.71 -12.66
CA LEU A 218 -16.26 -8.11 -11.73
C LEU A 218 -17.51 -9.00 -11.54
N ASP A 219 -18.06 -9.55 -12.62
CA ASP A 219 -19.21 -10.46 -12.55
C ASP A 219 -18.89 -11.72 -11.73
N LEU A 220 -17.72 -12.30 -11.95
CA LEU A 220 -17.24 -13.48 -11.22
C LEU A 220 -17.05 -13.20 -9.72
N ILE A 221 -16.51 -12.03 -9.37
CA ILE A 221 -16.38 -11.61 -7.98
C ILE A 221 -17.77 -11.43 -7.35
N LEU A 222 -18.72 -10.80 -8.05
CA LEU A 222 -20.08 -10.65 -7.54
C LEU A 222 -20.79 -12.00 -7.35
N GLU A 223 -20.57 -12.96 -8.23
CA GLU A 223 -21.05 -14.33 -8.02
C GLU A 223 -20.48 -14.93 -6.73
N ALA A 224 -19.17 -14.80 -6.51
CA ALA A 224 -18.51 -15.30 -5.31
C ALA A 224 -19.02 -14.62 -4.03
N VAL A 225 -19.25 -13.30 -4.07
CA VAL A 225 -19.84 -12.52 -2.97
C VAL A 225 -21.23 -13.04 -2.62
N ASN A 226 -22.10 -13.24 -3.62
CA ASN A 226 -23.44 -13.78 -3.41
C ASN A 226 -23.40 -15.22 -2.90
N ALA A 227 -22.51 -16.06 -3.44
CA ALA A 227 -22.34 -17.45 -3.01
C ALA A 227 -21.82 -17.57 -1.58
N ALA A 228 -21.05 -16.59 -1.10
CA ALA A 228 -20.63 -16.48 0.30
C ALA A 228 -21.74 -15.93 1.22
N GLY A 229 -22.90 -15.53 0.68
CA GLY A 229 -24.05 -15.07 1.46
C GLY A 229 -24.06 -13.58 1.78
N PHE A 230 -23.15 -12.79 1.20
CA PHE A 230 -23.08 -11.33 1.38
C PHE A 230 -23.79 -10.58 0.26
N LYS A 231 -24.25 -9.36 0.54
CA LYS A 231 -24.97 -8.51 -0.42
C LYS A 231 -24.02 -7.50 -1.09
N PRO A 232 -23.82 -7.56 -2.42
CA PRO A 232 -23.08 -6.54 -3.15
C PRO A 232 -23.61 -5.12 -2.94
N GLY A 233 -22.72 -4.15 -2.76
CA GLY A 233 -23.02 -2.74 -2.47
C GLY A 233 -23.58 -2.45 -1.07
N LYS A 234 -24.10 -3.48 -0.39
CA LYS A 234 -24.54 -3.36 1.01
C LYS A 234 -23.45 -3.80 1.99
N ASP A 235 -23.01 -5.03 1.85
CA ASP A 235 -22.05 -5.65 2.76
C ASP A 235 -20.64 -5.52 2.17
N ILE A 236 -20.53 -5.77 0.87
CA ILE A 236 -19.26 -5.78 0.12
C ILE A 236 -19.35 -4.81 -1.06
N ALA A 237 -18.40 -3.90 -1.16
CA ALA A 237 -18.15 -3.10 -2.36
C ALA A 237 -16.97 -3.64 -3.16
N LEU A 238 -16.77 -3.10 -4.36
CA LEU A 238 -15.64 -3.43 -5.22
C LEU A 238 -14.65 -2.25 -5.29
N ALA A 239 -13.38 -2.56 -5.42
CA ALA A 239 -12.33 -1.62 -5.77
C ALA A 239 -11.46 -2.21 -6.88
N MET A 240 -10.79 -1.34 -7.64
CA MET A 240 -9.89 -1.77 -8.70
C MET A 240 -8.62 -0.94 -8.67
N ASP A 241 -7.51 -1.59 -8.98
CA ASP A 241 -6.26 -0.94 -9.36
C ASP A 241 -6.01 -1.25 -10.83
N VAL A 242 -6.06 -0.20 -11.63
CA VAL A 242 -5.93 -0.30 -13.08
C VAL A 242 -4.46 -0.35 -13.47
N ALA A 243 -3.60 0.42 -12.80
CA ALA A 243 -2.21 0.67 -13.18
C ALA A 243 -2.06 1.08 -14.66
N ALA A 244 -2.81 2.10 -15.08
CA ALA A 244 -2.94 2.45 -16.50
C ALA A 244 -1.63 2.89 -17.18
N THR A 245 -0.64 3.34 -16.40
CA THR A 245 0.71 3.67 -16.88
C THR A 245 1.34 2.49 -17.64
N GLU A 246 1.13 1.25 -17.17
CA GLU A 246 1.76 0.03 -17.73
C GLU A 246 1.28 -0.29 -19.16
N PHE A 247 0.10 0.18 -19.57
CA PHE A 247 -0.45 -0.02 -20.91
C PHE A 247 -0.71 1.29 -21.67
N HIS A 248 -0.20 2.41 -21.16
CA HIS A 248 -0.22 3.69 -21.84
C HIS A 248 1.04 3.90 -22.68
N LYS A 249 0.87 4.27 -23.95
CA LYS A 249 1.97 4.57 -24.86
C LYS A 249 1.55 5.54 -25.95
N ASP A 250 2.40 6.53 -26.22
CA ASP A 250 2.20 7.52 -27.28
C ASP A 250 0.85 8.26 -27.19
N GLY A 251 0.41 8.58 -25.96
CA GLY A 251 -0.85 9.29 -25.69
C GLY A 251 -2.13 8.44 -25.86
N LYS A 252 -1.99 7.11 -25.89
CA LYS A 252 -3.10 6.16 -26.05
C LYS A 252 -2.95 4.99 -25.08
N TYR A 253 -4.08 4.50 -24.58
CA TYR A 253 -4.18 3.35 -23.70
C TYR A 253 -4.48 2.10 -24.54
N SER A 254 -3.64 1.07 -24.44
CA SER A 254 -3.90 -0.24 -25.06
C SER A 254 -4.73 -1.08 -24.10
N PHE A 255 -6.05 -1.09 -24.27
CA PHE A 255 -6.99 -1.65 -23.30
C PHE A 255 -8.08 -2.47 -23.99
N GLU A 256 -8.24 -3.73 -23.58
CA GLU A 256 -9.13 -4.74 -24.18
C GLU A 256 -8.93 -4.88 -25.70
N GLY A 257 -7.67 -4.95 -26.13
CA GLY A 257 -7.28 -5.09 -27.54
C GLY A 257 -7.53 -3.84 -28.41
N ASN A 258 -7.97 -2.73 -27.83
CA ASN A 258 -8.25 -1.48 -28.53
C ASN A 258 -7.32 -0.36 -28.05
N LYS A 259 -7.05 0.62 -28.92
CA LYS A 259 -6.40 1.87 -28.52
C LYS A 259 -7.46 2.89 -28.12
N ARG A 260 -7.43 3.33 -26.86
CA ARG A 260 -8.37 4.28 -26.28
C ARG A 260 -7.67 5.59 -25.92
N SER A 261 -8.40 6.70 -26.03
CA SER A 261 -8.05 7.99 -25.44
C SER A 261 -8.42 8.04 -23.96
N ALA A 262 -7.91 9.04 -23.23
CA ALA A 262 -8.29 9.29 -21.84
C ALA A 262 -9.81 9.45 -21.68
N ASP A 263 -10.47 10.21 -22.57
CA ASP A 263 -11.93 10.40 -22.52
C ASP A 263 -12.70 9.08 -22.72
N GLU A 264 -12.22 8.18 -23.57
CA GLU A 264 -12.81 6.84 -23.76
C GLU A 264 -12.56 5.92 -22.55
N MET A 265 -11.41 6.04 -21.88
CA MET A 265 -11.14 5.35 -20.61
C MET A 265 -12.08 5.85 -19.50
N ILE A 266 -12.22 7.17 -19.35
CA ILE A 266 -13.12 7.79 -18.37
C ILE A 266 -14.57 7.35 -18.61
N ALA A 267 -15.02 7.34 -19.87
CA ALA A 267 -16.36 6.85 -20.22
C ALA A 267 -16.55 5.38 -19.85
N TYR A 268 -15.52 4.54 -20.06
CA TYR A 268 -15.54 3.14 -19.65
C TYR A 268 -15.66 2.99 -18.13
N TYR A 269 -14.88 3.72 -17.34
CA TYR A 269 -14.99 3.69 -15.87
C TYR A 269 -16.34 4.21 -15.37
N ALA A 270 -16.87 5.27 -15.99
CA ALA A 270 -18.18 5.80 -15.63
C ALA A 270 -19.30 4.75 -15.81
N ASP A 271 -19.22 3.95 -16.88
CA ASP A 271 -20.17 2.85 -17.10
C ASP A 271 -19.98 1.71 -16.08
N LEU A 272 -18.74 1.36 -15.73
CA LEU A 272 -18.47 0.39 -14.67
C LEU A 272 -19.04 0.86 -13.31
N VAL A 273 -18.80 2.11 -12.93
CA VAL A 273 -19.31 2.69 -11.67
C VAL A 273 -20.84 2.71 -11.61
N ALA A 274 -21.50 2.87 -12.76
CA ALA A 274 -22.95 2.78 -12.87
C ALA A 274 -23.48 1.34 -12.77
N SER A 275 -22.72 0.38 -13.30
CA SER A 275 -23.13 -1.04 -13.38
C SER A 275 -22.78 -1.85 -12.14
N TYR A 276 -21.72 -1.48 -11.42
CA TYR A 276 -21.13 -2.24 -10.31
C TYR A 276 -21.04 -1.40 -9.02
N PRO A 277 -21.04 -2.03 -7.84
CA PRO A 277 -20.88 -1.33 -6.56
C PRO A 277 -19.42 -0.94 -6.30
N ILE A 278 -18.78 -0.27 -7.27
CA ILE A 278 -17.40 0.20 -7.17
C ILE A 278 -17.35 1.42 -6.26
N VAL A 279 -16.47 1.39 -5.27
CA VAL A 279 -16.23 2.51 -4.34
C VAL A 279 -14.89 3.18 -4.55
N SER A 280 -13.92 2.52 -5.18
CA SER A 280 -12.58 3.06 -5.41
C SER A 280 -11.99 2.58 -6.74
N ILE A 281 -11.32 3.49 -7.45
CA ILE A 281 -10.48 3.17 -8.61
C ILE A 281 -9.12 3.83 -8.41
N GLU A 282 -8.07 3.04 -8.49
CA GLU A 282 -6.67 3.42 -8.39
C GLU A 282 -6.01 3.44 -9.78
N ASP A 283 -5.17 4.45 -10.01
CA ASP A 283 -4.43 4.72 -11.24
C ASP A 283 -5.19 4.44 -12.55
N PRO A 284 -6.39 5.04 -12.73
CA PRO A 284 -7.22 4.83 -13.92
C PRO A 284 -6.60 5.36 -15.22
N LEU A 285 -5.63 6.26 -15.12
CA LEU A 285 -4.96 6.98 -16.21
C LEU A 285 -3.47 7.07 -15.92
N ASP A 286 -2.67 7.36 -16.96
CA ASP A 286 -1.22 7.47 -16.89
C ASP A 286 -0.74 8.50 -15.85
N GLU A 287 0.42 8.26 -15.25
CA GLU A 287 1.01 9.07 -14.16
C GLU A 287 1.29 10.53 -14.54
N ASP A 288 1.35 10.87 -15.83
CA ASP A 288 1.55 12.23 -16.34
C ASP A 288 0.32 12.82 -17.08
N ASP A 289 -0.80 12.10 -17.17
CA ASP A 289 -2.06 12.58 -17.77
C ASP A 289 -2.88 13.47 -16.81
N TRP A 290 -2.26 14.52 -16.27
CA TRP A 290 -2.86 15.42 -15.28
C TRP A 290 -4.21 16.02 -15.73
N GLU A 291 -4.38 16.28 -17.04
CA GLU A 291 -5.63 16.78 -17.60
C GLU A 291 -6.74 15.71 -17.55
N GLY A 292 -6.44 14.48 -17.97
CA GLY A 292 -7.36 13.34 -17.88
C GLY A 292 -7.77 13.05 -16.44
N TRP A 293 -6.82 13.07 -15.50
CA TRP A 293 -7.09 12.90 -14.08
C TRP A 293 -8.04 13.98 -13.53
N ALA A 294 -7.83 15.25 -13.89
CA ALA A 294 -8.71 16.34 -13.46
C ALA A 294 -10.13 16.18 -14.03
N LYS A 295 -10.25 15.80 -15.31
CA LYS A 295 -11.55 15.49 -15.94
C LYS A 295 -12.28 14.35 -15.24
N MET A 296 -11.58 13.24 -14.99
CA MET A 296 -12.16 12.09 -14.29
C MET A 296 -12.62 12.46 -12.88
N THR A 297 -11.81 13.24 -12.17
CA THR A 297 -12.11 13.69 -10.81
C THR A 297 -13.35 14.57 -10.78
N ALA A 298 -13.46 15.52 -11.71
CA ALA A 298 -14.65 16.36 -11.85
C ALA A 298 -15.92 15.54 -12.16
N GLN A 299 -15.80 14.47 -12.96
CA GLN A 299 -16.93 13.64 -13.38
C GLN A 299 -17.37 12.61 -12.32
N LEU A 300 -16.41 11.97 -11.63
CA LEU A 300 -16.65 10.78 -10.81
C LEU A 300 -16.23 10.93 -9.34
N GLY A 301 -15.42 11.94 -8.98
CA GLY A 301 -14.82 12.06 -7.65
C GLY A 301 -15.82 12.33 -6.50
N SER A 302 -17.06 12.72 -6.81
CA SER A 302 -18.15 12.81 -5.82
C SER A 302 -18.85 11.46 -5.59
N LYS A 303 -18.71 10.51 -6.52
CA LYS A 303 -19.40 9.20 -6.50
C LYS A 303 -18.50 8.07 -6.02
N ILE A 304 -17.21 8.16 -6.30
CA ILE A 304 -16.21 7.16 -5.95
C ILE A 304 -14.93 7.82 -5.47
N GLN A 305 -14.14 7.03 -4.75
CA GLN A 305 -12.75 7.33 -4.47
C GLN A 305 -11.92 7.12 -5.75
N ILE A 306 -11.01 8.05 -6.01
CA ILE A 306 -10.03 8.03 -7.09
C ILE A 306 -8.67 8.16 -6.41
N VAL A 307 -7.90 7.09 -6.43
CA VAL A 307 -6.63 6.97 -5.70
C VAL A 307 -5.48 7.20 -6.68
N GLY A 308 -4.58 8.13 -6.35
CA GLY A 308 -3.30 8.25 -7.03
C GLY A 308 -2.23 7.43 -6.31
N ASP A 309 -1.66 6.46 -7.01
CA ASP A 309 -0.47 5.71 -6.62
C ASP A 309 0.74 6.24 -7.40
N ASP A 310 0.97 5.81 -8.65
CA ASP A 310 2.04 6.31 -9.51
C ASP A 310 1.90 7.81 -9.79
N LEU A 311 0.66 8.33 -9.79
CA LEU A 311 0.41 9.76 -9.92
C LEU A 311 1.15 10.57 -8.84
N PHE A 312 1.19 10.07 -7.60
CA PHE A 312 1.72 10.81 -6.45
C PHE A 312 3.01 10.23 -5.89
N VAL A 313 3.27 8.93 -6.05
CA VAL A 313 4.42 8.17 -5.51
C VAL A 313 4.74 8.49 -4.06
N THR A 314 3.72 8.69 -3.22
CA THR A 314 3.86 9.12 -1.82
C THR A 314 4.70 10.42 -1.64
N ASN A 315 4.81 11.25 -2.69
CA ASN A 315 5.63 12.45 -2.71
C ASN A 315 4.79 13.71 -2.41
N PRO A 316 5.07 14.46 -1.32
CA PRO A 316 4.33 15.67 -0.97
C PRO A 316 4.28 16.76 -2.06
N GLU A 317 5.33 16.91 -2.89
CA GLU A 317 5.34 17.89 -3.98
C GLU A 317 4.36 17.52 -5.09
N ARG A 318 4.33 16.24 -5.51
CA ARG A 318 3.38 15.75 -6.53
C ARG A 318 1.95 15.76 -5.99
N LEU A 319 1.76 15.39 -4.73
CA LEU A 319 0.47 15.48 -4.05
C LEU A 319 -0.03 16.93 -4.01
N ALA A 320 0.82 17.89 -3.63
CA ALA A 320 0.46 19.32 -3.61
C ALA A 320 0.07 19.83 -5.00
N LYS A 321 0.79 19.41 -6.05
CA LYS A 321 0.42 19.70 -7.45
C LYS A 321 -0.97 19.13 -7.77
N GLY A 322 -1.23 17.88 -7.42
CA GLY A 322 -2.52 17.24 -7.68
C GLY A 322 -3.69 17.90 -6.97
N ILE A 323 -3.51 18.26 -5.70
CA ILE A 323 -4.48 19.06 -4.93
C ILE A 323 -4.76 20.39 -5.64
N GLY A 324 -3.72 21.09 -6.10
CA GLY A 324 -3.85 22.37 -6.81
C GLY A 324 -4.56 22.27 -8.16
N LEU A 325 -4.46 21.11 -8.83
CA LEU A 325 -5.10 20.83 -10.12
C LEU A 325 -6.47 20.16 -9.99
N GLY A 326 -6.89 19.78 -8.77
CA GLY A 326 -8.14 19.05 -8.55
C GLY A 326 -8.13 17.63 -9.11
N THR A 327 -7.00 16.93 -9.04
CA THR A 327 -6.84 15.55 -9.51
C THR A 327 -6.89 14.55 -8.37
N ALA A 328 -7.62 13.45 -8.55
CA ALA A 328 -7.87 12.42 -7.54
C ALA A 328 -8.57 12.97 -6.29
N ASN A 329 -8.88 12.09 -5.33
CA ASN A 329 -9.38 12.47 -4.01
C ASN A 329 -8.83 11.55 -2.90
N ALA A 330 -7.84 10.72 -3.23
CA ALA A 330 -7.13 9.88 -2.29
C ALA A 330 -5.67 9.64 -2.73
N LEU A 331 -4.82 9.38 -1.74
CA LEU A 331 -3.41 9.02 -1.89
C LEU A 331 -3.22 7.55 -1.53
N LEU A 332 -2.57 6.76 -2.38
CA LEU A 332 -1.97 5.51 -1.95
C LEU A 332 -0.65 5.79 -1.25
N VAL A 333 -0.44 5.20 -0.07
CA VAL A 333 0.72 5.48 0.79
C VAL A 333 1.61 4.25 0.82
N LYS A 334 2.80 4.36 0.22
CA LYS A 334 3.85 3.34 0.24
C LYS A 334 5.10 3.93 0.88
N VAL A 335 5.40 3.50 2.11
CA VAL A 335 6.51 4.05 2.91
C VAL A 335 7.86 4.07 2.19
N ASN A 336 8.14 3.05 1.36
CA ASN A 336 9.39 2.92 0.63
C ASN A 336 9.46 3.77 -0.66
N GLN A 337 8.33 4.29 -1.16
CA GLN A 337 8.34 5.25 -2.28
C GLN A 337 8.90 6.61 -1.87
N ILE A 338 8.77 6.99 -0.58
CA ILE A 338 9.29 8.26 -0.07
C ILE A 338 10.57 8.08 0.77
N GLY A 339 10.68 6.98 1.52
CA GLY A 339 11.94 6.50 2.09
C GLY A 339 12.20 6.85 3.56
N THR A 340 11.33 7.60 4.23
CA THR A 340 11.36 7.79 5.70
C THR A 340 9.96 7.77 6.30
N LEU A 341 9.87 7.49 7.60
CA LEU A 341 8.61 7.55 8.33
C LEU A 341 8.07 8.98 8.40
N THR A 342 8.92 9.98 8.63
CA THR A 342 8.45 11.36 8.80
C THR A 342 7.95 11.99 7.50
N GLU A 343 8.60 11.73 6.36
CA GLU A 343 8.06 12.15 5.05
C GLU A 343 6.76 11.42 4.71
N THR A 344 6.61 10.15 5.13
CA THR A 344 5.33 9.42 5.01
C THR A 344 4.22 10.13 5.80
N ILE A 345 4.49 10.47 7.07
CA ILE A 345 3.54 11.19 7.93
C ILE A 345 3.19 12.55 7.33
N ASP A 346 4.16 13.25 6.73
CA ASP A 346 3.92 14.54 6.07
C ASP A 346 3.02 14.41 4.84
N ALA A 347 3.22 13.38 4.01
CA ALA A 347 2.36 13.09 2.86
C ALA A 347 0.91 12.79 3.29
N VAL A 348 0.72 11.93 4.29
CA VAL A 348 -0.61 11.61 4.84
C VAL A 348 -1.27 12.86 5.46
N SER A 349 -0.51 13.62 6.24
CA SER A 349 -0.99 14.85 6.87
C SER A 349 -1.39 15.93 5.85
N LEU A 350 -0.67 16.02 4.71
CA LEU A 350 -1.02 16.92 3.62
C LEU A 350 -2.31 16.46 2.91
N ALA A 351 -2.44 15.17 2.64
CA ALA A 351 -3.65 14.59 2.06
C ALA A 351 -4.88 14.91 2.93
N HIS A 352 -4.84 14.56 4.20
CA HIS A 352 -5.97 14.75 5.13
C HIS A 352 -6.36 16.20 5.29
N ARG A 353 -5.39 17.11 5.49
CA ARG A 353 -5.66 18.55 5.62
C ARG A 353 -6.26 19.16 4.35
N SER A 354 -6.08 18.50 3.21
CA SER A 354 -6.63 18.92 1.92
C SER A 354 -7.93 18.19 1.54
N GLY A 355 -8.50 17.41 2.46
CA GLY A 355 -9.73 16.65 2.23
C GLY A 355 -9.57 15.36 1.43
N TYR A 356 -8.34 14.92 1.17
CA TYR A 356 -8.06 13.63 0.54
C TYR A 356 -8.11 12.51 1.58
N ARG A 357 -8.51 11.33 1.14
CA ARG A 357 -8.29 10.09 1.92
C ARG A 357 -6.87 9.58 1.72
N SER A 358 -6.42 8.71 2.61
CA SER A 358 -5.18 7.96 2.44
C SER A 358 -5.46 6.46 2.56
N MET A 359 -4.81 5.67 1.73
CA MET A 359 -4.88 4.22 1.78
C MET A 359 -3.47 3.68 1.98
N MET A 360 -3.20 3.12 3.15
CA MET A 360 -1.90 2.54 3.45
C MET A 360 -1.71 1.26 2.63
N SER A 361 -0.55 1.10 1.98
CA SER A 361 -0.35 0.02 1.01
C SER A 361 0.91 -0.79 1.28
N HIS A 362 0.82 -2.08 0.93
CA HIS A 362 1.98 -2.95 0.79
C HIS A 362 2.81 -2.63 -0.48
N ARG A 363 3.82 -3.47 -0.75
CA ARG A 363 4.41 -3.66 -2.10
C ARG A 363 4.26 -5.11 -2.58
N SER A 364 4.52 -5.39 -3.86
CA SER A 364 4.45 -6.77 -4.38
C SER A 364 5.54 -7.69 -3.79
N GLY A 365 6.75 -7.18 -3.50
CA GLY A 365 7.74 -7.83 -2.64
C GLY A 365 7.56 -7.39 -1.19
N GLU A 366 6.86 -8.17 -0.39
CA GLU A 366 6.64 -7.89 1.04
C GLU A 366 7.50 -8.77 1.94
N THR A 367 7.53 -8.46 3.23
CA THR A 367 8.22 -9.24 4.26
C THR A 367 7.23 -9.66 5.36
N GLU A 368 7.71 -10.32 6.41
CA GLU A 368 6.95 -10.56 7.64
C GLU A 368 6.69 -9.30 8.47
N ASP A 369 7.30 -8.17 8.12
CA ASP A 369 7.12 -6.89 8.80
C ASP A 369 5.64 -6.48 8.80
N THR A 370 5.16 -5.83 9.85
CA THR A 370 3.74 -5.47 10.00
C THR A 370 3.52 -3.97 10.23
N THR A 371 4.56 -3.16 10.07
CA THR A 371 4.57 -1.71 10.32
C THR A 371 3.40 -0.99 9.64
N ILE A 372 3.06 -1.35 8.40
CA ILE A 372 1.95 -0.68 7.68
C ILE A 372 0.56 -0.93 8.31
N ALA A 373 0.37 -2.00 9.06
CA ALA A 373 -0.87 -2.23 9.82
C ALA A 373 -1.00 -1.20 10.95
N ASP A 374 0.06 -1.03 11.74
CA ASP A 374 0.14 -0.01 12.78
C ASP A 374 0.02 1.40 12.21
N LEU A 375 0.71 1.71 11.10
CA LEU A 375 0.64 3.04 10.47
C LEU A 375 -0.75 3.36 9.91
N ALA A 376 -1.49 2.37 9.41
CA ALA A 376 -2.87 2.58 8.94
C ALA A 376 -3.79 3.07 10.07
N VAL A 377 -3.58 2.58 11.30
CA VAL A 377 -4.33 2.96 12.50
C VAL A 377 -3.78 4.26 13.09
N ALA A 378 -2.46 4.34 13.26
CA ALA A 378 -1.77 5.49 13.83
C ALA A 378 -2.07 6.80 13.09
N LEU A 379 -2.12 6.72 11.76
CA LEU A 379 -2.37 7.87 10.90
C LEU A 379 -3.84 7.98 10.48
N GLU A 380 -4.75 7.21 11.10
CA GLU A 380 -6.19 7.31 10.90
C GLU A 380 -6.58 7.25 9.40
N CYS A 381 -5.89 6.39 8.62
CA CYS A 381 -6.10 6.27 7.18
C CYS A 381 -7.53 5.79 6.86
N GLY A 382 -8.09 4.94 7.72
CA GLY A 382 -9.42 4.33 7.53
C GLY A 382 -9.47 3.29 6.39
N GLN A 383 -8.36 3.07 5.68
CA GLN A 383 -8.25 2.14 4.56
C GLN A 383 -6.85 1.53 4.48
N ILE A 384 -6.77 0.26 4.07
CA ILE A 384 -5.50 -0.45 3.84
C ILE A 384 -5.59 -1.37 2.63
N LYS A 385 -4.57 -1.38 1.77
CA LYS A 385 -4.37 -2.32 0.65
C LYS A 385 -3.18 -3.21 0.96
N THR A 386 -3.43 -4.37 1.57
CA THR A 386 -2.36 -5.29 1.97
C THR A 386 -2.51 -6.69 1.37
N GLY A 387 -3.26 -6.84 0.28
CA GLY A 387 -3.31 -8.05 -0.56
C GLY A 387 -4.45 -9.01 -0.22
N ALA A 388 -4.41 -10.23 -0.77
CA ALA A 388 -5.40 -11.26 -0.50
C ALA A 388 -5.31 -11.76 0.95
N PRO A 389 -6.36 -12.40 1.48
CA PRO A 389 -6.29 -13.22 2.69
C PRO A 389 -5.56 -14.56 2.42
N ALA A 390 -4.40 -14.49 1.77
CA ALA A 390 -3.53 -15.59 1.41
C ALA A 390 -2.07 -15.10 1.36
N ARG A 391 -1.12 -16.03 1.53
CA ARG A 391 0.32 -15.78 1.72
C ARG A 391 0.63 -14.99 3.01
N SER A 392 1.60 -15.48 3.78
CA SER A 392 1.82 -14.99 5.15
C SER A 392 2.32 -13.54 5.20
N GLU A 393 3.03 -13.06 4.18
CA GLU A 393 3.47 -11.67 4.11
C GLU A 393 2.30 -10.67 4.00
N ARG A 394 1.12 -11.13 3.52
CA ARG A 394 -0.13 -10.36 3.48
C ARG A 394 -0.91 -10.55 4.79
N VAL A 395 -1.13 -11.82 5.13
CA VAL A 395 -1.92 -12.23 6.29
C VAL A 395 -1.30 -11.76 7.61
N ALA A 396 0.03 -11.58 7.68
CA ALA A 396 0.70 -11.01 8.85
C ALA A 396 0.15 -9.62 9.22
N LYS A 397 -0.11 -8.76 8.22
CA LYS A 397 -0.67 -7.41 8.45
C LYS A 397 -2.11 -7.49 8.92
N TYR A 398 -2.92 -8.38 8.34
CA TYR A 398 -4.28 -8.63 8.84
C TYR A 398 -4.29 -9.16 10.27
N ASN A 399 -3.39 -10.08 10.61
CA ASN A 399 -3.23 -10.58 11.97
C ASN A 399 -2.77 -9.49 12.94
N GLN A 400 -1.94 -8.54 12.49
CA GLN A 400 -1.56 -7.38 13.29
C GLN A 400 -2.76 -6.45 13.54
N LEU A 401 -3.59 -6.19 12.52
CA LEU A 401 -4.82 -5.42 12.70
C LEU A 401 -5.82 -6.09 13.65
N LEU A 402 -5.90 -7.43 13.67
CA LEU A 402 -6.68 -8.15 14.69
C LEU A 402 -6.15 -7.90 16.11
N ARG A 403 -4.82 -7.88 16.30
CA ARG A 403 -4.21 -7.59 17.61
C ARG A 403 -4.44 -6.15 18.03
N ILE A 404 -4.33 -5.20 17.10
CA ILE A 404 -4.61 -3.78 17.38
C ILE A 404 -6.09 -3.59 17.75
N GLU A 405 -7.02 -4.23 17.04
CA GLU A 405 -8.44 -4.21 17.40
C GLU A 405 -8.70 -4.82 18.79
N GLU A 406 -8.04 -5.93 19.11
CA GLU A 406 -8.12 -6.57 20.43
C GLU A 406 -7.56 -5.66 21.55
N GLU A 407 -6.42 -5.01 21.33
CA GLU A 407 -5.81 -4.06 22.27
C GLU A 407 -6.71 -2.84 22.51
N LEU A 408 -7.32 -2.31 21.44
CA LEU A 408 -8.24 -1.17 21.52
C LEU A 408 -9.56 -1.51 22.21
N SER A 409 -10.00 -2.77 22.15
CA SER A 409 -11.25 -3.24 22.77
C SER A 409 -12.43 -2.33 22.40
N ASP A 410 -13.24 -1.88 23.37
CA ASP A 410 -14.41 -1.02 23.15
C ASP A 410 -14.10 0.34 22.49
N SER A 411 -12.83 0.76 22.46
CA SER A 411 -12.43 2.00 21.79
C SER A 411 -12.17 1.83 20.29
N ALA A 412 -12.09 0.60 19.79
CA ALA A 412 -11.87 0.34 18.37
C ALA A 412 -13.05 0.84 17.52
N LEU A 413 -12.74 1.62 16.49
CA LEU A 413 -13.72 2.06 15.49
C LEU A 413 -13.39 1.46 14.14
N TYR A 414 -14.27 0.65 13.57
CA TYR A 414 -14.11 0.22 12.18
C TYR A 414 -14.61 1.29 11.21
N ALA A 415 -13.77 1.72 10.26
CA ALA A 415 -14.08 2.83 9.35
C ALA A 415 -15.31 2.57 8.45
N GLY A 416 -15.51 1.32 8.02
CA GLY A 416 -16.66 0.89 7.22
C GLY A 416 -17.00 1.81 6.05
N ARG A 417 -18.29 2.08 5.85
CA ARG A 417 -18.79 2.96 4.78
C ARG A 417 -18.25 4.40 4.84
N ALA A 418 -18.00 4.92 6.03
CA ALA A 418 -17.57 6.32 6.22
C ALA A 418 -16.19 6.60 5.60
N ALA A 419 -15.43 5.55 5.30
CA ALA A 419 -14.16 5.66 4.58
C ALA A 419 -14.32 6.19 3.14
N PHE A 420 -15.51 6.13 2.53
CA PHE A 420 -15.69 6.41 1.09
C PHE A 420 -16.65 7.56 0.81
N PRO A 421 -16.36 8.41 -0.21
CA PRO A 421 -17.23 9.52 -0.59
C PRO A 421 -18.62 9.07 -1.06
N ARG A 422 -18.73 7.87 -1.65
CA ARG A 422 -19.99 7.31 -2.18
C ARG A 422 -21.14 7.29 -1.17
N PHE A 423 -20.81 7.23 0.13
CA PHE A 423 -21.79 7.12 1.21
C PHE A 423 -21.89 8.41 2.05
N ASN A 424 -21.19 9.48 1.64
CA ASN A 424 -21.33 10.80 2.24
C ASN A 424 -22.51 11.51 1.55
N GLY A 425 -23.69 11.46 2.18
CA GLY A 425 -24.93 12.01 1.65
C GLY A 425 -26.12 11.62 2.50
#